data_AF-A0A9E2LIP6-F1
#
_entry.id   AF-A0A9E2LIP6-F1
#
_cell.length_a   1.000
_cell.length_b   1.000
_cell.length_c   1.000
_cell.angle_alpha   90.00
_cell.angle_beta   90.00
_cell.angle_gamma   90.00
#
_symmetry.space_group_name_H-M   'P 1'
#
loop_
_entity.id
_entity.type
_entity.pdbx_description
1 polymer ?
#
loop_
_entity_poly.entity_id
_entity_poly.type
_entity_poly.pdbx_seq_one_letter_code
_entity_poly.pdbx_strand_id
1 'polypeptide(L)'
;MIPFGRAVCYSGYRENQSPQTQVYPSYEEVLFDLTLLSKNFDYIRMYDPYHHVQTVLQVIEENHLSLKVMVGVEPGGEISNPNCPWGGLHTDEEIAINKVKNYEQLDLLANLVNRYPNIVLAASVGNECTSDWHHNLIAPSTVAAHVKYLKSKVSCPVTFCEGSVYWLKNGKDIAKEVDFISIHSYPLWIKVPLDHALEATISDYDKNKLEYPDKQIIFTEYGWATNANEKMNKADATEDAQDQYLTQVFDWSQKNQITMFVFEAFDEPWKGSDIPDEPEKHWGIMDVKRKPKQFFKKYFK
;
A
#
# COMPACT_ATOMS: atom_id res chain seq x y z
N MET A 1 10.89 15.43 -2.67
CA MET A 1 10.97 14.54 -1.50
C MET A 1 9.65 14.62 -0.76
N ILE A 2 9.20 13.47 -0.24
CA ILE A 2 8.00 13.37 0.59
C ILE A 2 8.37 13.86 2.01
N PRO A 3 7.73 14.89 2.55
CA PRO A 3 7.97 15.31 3.93
C PRO A 3 7.61 14.18 4.91
N PHE A 4 8.22 14.22 6.09
CA PHE A 4 7.78 13.34 7.18
C PHE A 4 6.32 13.64 7.53
N GLY A 5 5.51 12.59 7.66
CA GLY A 5 4.13 12.67 8.12
C GLY A 5 3.65 11.31 8.60
N ARG A 6 2.67 11.32 9.51
CA ARG A 6 2.00 10.11 9.98
C ARG A 6 1.13 9.58 8.84
N ALA A 7 1.31 8.32 8.48
CA ALA A 7 0.71 7.78 7.28
C ALA A 7 0.06 6.40 7.53
N VAL A 8 -1.02 6.12 6.79
CA VAL A 8 -1.78 4.86 6.89
C VAL A 8 -2.31 4.43 5.53
N CYS A 9 -2.32 3.13 5.25
CA CYS A 9 -3.01 2.60 4.09
C CYS A 9 -4.52 2.63 4.33
N TYR A 10 -5.27 3.17 3.37
CA TYR A 10 -6.71 3.33 3.49
C TYR A 10 -7.44 2.64 2.35
N SER A 11 -8.33 1.76 2.76
CA SER A 11 -9.38 1.19 1.93
C SER A 11 -10.63 1.12 2.81
N GLY A 12 -11.73 1.65 2.29
CA GLY A 12 -12.89 2.04 3.10
C GLY A 12 -13.97 0.98 3.20
N TYR A 13 -13.76 -0.19 2.59
CA TYR A 13 -14.82 -1.20 2.45
C TYR A 13 -15.29 -1.71 3.82
N ARG A 14 -16.60 -1.90 3.93
CA ARG A 14 -17.29 -2.45 5.10
C ARG A 14 -17.78 -3.87 4.81
N GLU A 15 -18.48 -4.48 5.76
CA GLU A 15 -19.17 -5.75 5.54
C GLU A 15 -20.04 -5.70 4.27
N ASN A 16 -19.91 -6.71 3.40
CA ASN A 16 -20.61 -6.84 2.11
C ASN A 16 -20.23 -5.80 1.04
N GLN A 17 -19.19 -5.00 1.27
CA GLN A 17 -18.61 -4.11 0.29
C GLN A 17 -17.28 -4.67 -0.20
N SER A 18 -16.99 -4.55 -1.50
CA SER A 18 -15.71 -4.98 -2.07
C SER A 18 -15.51 -4.39 -3.46
N PRO A 19 -14.25 -4.21 -3.92
CA PRO A 19 -13.98 -3.86 -5.31
C PRO A 19 -14.43 -4.96 -6.28
N GLN A 20 -14.43 -6.24 -5.88
CA GLN A 20 -14.83 -7.36 -6.75
C GLN A 20 -16.34 -7.34 -7.04
N THR A 21 -17.16 -7.07 -6.02
CA THR A 21 -18.62 -6.96 -6.16
C THR A 21 -19.06 -5.58 -6.66
N GLN A 22 -18.13 -4.64 -6.80
CA GLN A 22 -18.38 -3.24 -7.15
C GLN A 22 -19.39 -2.56 -6.20
N VAL A 23 -19.42 -3.00 -4.95
CA VAL A 23 -20.19 -2.36 -3.89
C VAL A 23 -19.19 -1.52 -3.09
N TYR A 24 -19.23 -0.21 -3.30
CA TYR A 24 -18.27 0.74 -2.74
C TYR A 24 -18.82 1.45 -1.50
N PRO A 25 -17.93 1.98 -0.63
CA PRO A 25 -18.33 2.87 0.45
C PRO A 25 -19.07 4.11 -0.07
N SER A 26 -20.13 4.52 0.62
CA SER A 26 -20.85 5.76 0.29
C SER A 26 -20.02 7.00 0.60
N TYR A 27 -20.42 8.15 0.07
CA TYR A 27 -19.80 9.43 0.40
C TYR A 27 -19.76 9.68 1.93
N GLU A 28 -20.86 9.40 2.63
CA GLU A 28 -20.99 9.59 4.07
C GLU A 28 -20.12 8.61 4.86
N GLU A 29 -19.98 7.37 4.39
CA GLU A 29 -19.07 6.39 4.99
C GLU A 29 -17.61 6.82 4.82
N VAL A 30 -17.24 7.33 3.64
CA VAL A 30 -15.92 7.88 3.38
C VAL A 30 -15.67 9.13 4.24
N LEU A 31 -16.61 10.07 4.31
CA LEU A 31 -16.49 11.27 5.14
C LEU A 31 -16.31 10.91 6.62
N PHE A 32 -17.06 9.92 7.12
CA PHE A 32 -16.88 9.41 8.47
C PHE A 32 -15.46 8.90 8.71
N ASP A 33 -14.97 8.03 7.83
CA ASP A 33 -13.64 7.44 7.95
C ASP A 33 -12.54 8.51 7.87
N LEU A 34 -12.61 9.42 6.89
CA LEU A 34 -11.58 10.45 6.69
C LEU A 34 -11.60 11.50 7.80
N THR A 35 -12.76 11.78 8.40
CA THR A 35 -12.85 12.64 9.60
C THR A 35 -12.19 11.99 10.82
N LEU A 36 -12.25 10.66 10.92
CA LEU A 36 -11.53 9.92 11.96
C LEU A 36 -10.02 9.92 11.72
N LEU A 37 -9.59 9.63 10.49
CA LEU A 37 -8.18 9.52 10.12
C LEU A 37 -7.45 10.87 10.14
N SER A 38 -8.07 11.95 9.65
CA SER A 38 -7.46 13.29 9.56
C SER A 38 -7.04 13.91 10.90
N LYS A 39 -7.53 13.38 12.03
CA LYS A 39 -7.10 13.80 13.37
C LYS A 39 -5.69 13.32 13.73
N ASN A 40 -5.28 12.19 13.15
CA ASN A 40 -4.14 11.40 13.62
C ASN A 40 -3.11 11.12 12.52
N PHE A 41 -3.52 11.23 11.25
CA PHE A 41 -2.69 11.01 10.08
C PHE A 41 -2.65 12.24 9.18
N ASP A 42 -1.50 12.43 8.56
CA ASP A 42 -1.26 13.44 7.54
C ASP A 42 -1.51 12.87 6.14
N TYR A 43 -1.19 11.58 5.94
CA TYR A 43 -1.23 10.92 4.63
C TYR A 43 -2.04 9.63 4.65
N ILE A 44 -2.77 9.38 3.56
CA ILE A 44 -3.38 8.08 3.25
C ILE A 44 -2.84 7.52 1.93
N ARG A 45 -2.75 6.20 1.81
CA ARG A 45 -2.41 5.51 0.55
C ARG A 45 -3.60 4.69 0.05
N MET A 46 -3.86 4.77 -1.26
CA MET A 46 -4.88 4.01 -1.97
C MET A 46 -4.28 3.32 -3.21
N TYR A 47 -4.91 2.24 -3.67
CA TYR A 47 -4.28 1.25 -4.55
C TYR A 47 -4.67 1.33 -6.03
N ASP A 48 -5.82 1.93 -6.35
CA ASP A 48 -6.34 2.03 -7.70
C ASP A 48 -6.96 3.41 -8.00
N PRO A 49 -7.10 3.80 -9.28
CA PRO A 49 -7.65 5.10 -9.68
C PRO A 49 -9.18 5.08 -9.94
N TYR A 50 -9.91 4.05 -9.49
CA TYR A 50 -11.33 3.88 -9.81
C TYR A 50 -12.26 4.55 -8.80
N HIS A 51 -13.49 4.04 -8.66
CA HIS A 51 -14.59 4.72 -8.01
C HIS A 51 -14.28 5.15 -6.55
N HIS A 52 -13.63 4.28 -5.76
CA HIS A 52 -13.40 4.56 -4.35
C HIS A 52 -12.44 5.75 -4.13
N VAL A 53 -11.30 5.80 -4.82
CA VAL A 53 -10.37 6.94 -4.68
C VAL A 53 -10.97 8.24 -5.22
N GLN A 54 -11.83 8.16 -6.24
CA GLN A 54 -12.53 9.34 -6.76
C GLN A 54 -13.46 9.94 -5.71
N THR A 55 -14.23 9.10 -5.02
CA THR A 55 -15.05 9.52 -3.87
C THR A 55 -14.19 10.08 -2.74
N VAL A 56 -13.06 9.46 -2.41
CA VAL A 56 -12.13 9.95 -1.37
C VAL A 56 -11.59 11.33 -1.70
N LEU A 57 -11.09 11.55 -2.92
CA LEU A 57 -10.55 12.84 -3.35
C LEU A 57 -11.65 13.91 -3.34
N GLN A 58 -12.87 13.57 -3.77
CA GLN A 58 -14.03 14.47 -3.70
C GLN A 58 -14.36 14.85 -2.24
N VAL A 59 -14.44 13.87 -1.33
CA VAL A 59 -14.74 14.12 0.08
C VAL A 59 -13.69 15.01 0.72
N ILE A 60 -12.40 14.77 0.46
CA ILE A 60 -11.31 15.62 0.99
C ILE A 60 -11.45 17.06 0.49
N GLU A 61 -11.70 17.24 -0.81
CA GLU A 61 -11.85 18.56 -1.43
C GLU A 61 -13.05 19.33 -0.86
N GLU A 62 -14.24 18.72 -0.87
CA GLU A 62 -15.50 19.36 -0.48
C GLU A 62 -15.60 19.63 1.03
N ASN A 63 -14.95 18.82 1.86
CA ASN A 63 -14.97 18.97 3.33
C ASN A 63 -13.68 19.59 3.88
N HIS A 64 -12.77 20.03 3.01
CA HIS A 64 -11.52 20.70 3.35
C HIS A 64 -10.66 19.93 4.37
N LEU A 65 -10.58 18.61 4.22
CA LEU A 65 -9.78 17.77 5.10
C LEU A 65 -8.28 17.98 4.80
N SER A 66 -7.44 17.95 5.83
CA SER A 66 -5.99 18.20 5.73
C SER A 66 -5.19 17.07 5.07
N LEU A 67 -5.80 15.89 4.92
CA LEU A 67 -5.17 14.68 4.42
C LEU A 67 -4.59 14.87 3.01
N LYS A 68 -3.39 14.32 2.78
CA LYS A 68 -2.85 14.10 1.43
C LYS A 68 -2.94 12.64 1.04
N VAL A 69 -3.07 12.38 -0.26
CA VAL A 69 -3.31 11.04 -0.79
C VAL A 69 -2.17 10.59 -1.69
N MET A 70 -1.59 9.43 -1.42
CA MET A 70 -0.79 8.69 -2.39
C MET A 70 -1.71 7.73 -3.15
N VAL A 71 -1.77 7.84 -4.47
CA VAL A 71 -2.67 7.03 -5.32
C VAL A 71 -1.86 6.12 -6.23
N GLY A 72 -2.21 4.84 -6.28
CA GLY A 72 -1.59 3.83 -7.15
C GLY A 72 -2.45 3.38 -8.32
N VAL A 73 -1.89 2.44 -9.07
CA VAL A 73 -2.61 1.53 -9.98
C VAL A 73 -2.26 0.09 -9.60
N GLU A 74 -3.17 -0.83 -9.91
CA GLU A 74 -2.95 -2.27 -9.83
C GLU A 74 -2.89 -2.82 -11.27
N PRO A 75 -1.70 -2.86 -11.89
CA PRO A 75 -1.59 -3.21 -13.29
C PRO A 75 -1.85 -4.71 -13.51
N GLY A 76 -2.50 -5.05 -14.62
CA GLY A 76 -2.68 -6.44 -15.06
C GLY A 76 -1.35 -7.05 -15.49
N GLY A 77 -1.22 -8.38 -15.31
CA GLY A 77 -0.01 -9.11 -15.65
C GLY A 77 0.36 -9.02 -17.13
N GLU A 78 1.59 -8.65 -17.42
CA GLU A 78 2.15 -8.62 -18.78
C GLU A 78 3.07 -9.81 -19.08
N ILE A 79 3.24 -10.68 -18.08
CA ILE A 79 3.99 -11.93 -18.14
C ILE A 79 3.15 -12.99 -17.44
N SER A 80 3.00 -14.16 -18.08
CA SER A 80 2.40 -15.31 -17.41
C SER A 80 3.37 -15.89 -16.38
N ASN A 81 2.86 -16.13 -15.17
CA ASN A 81 3.60 -16.63 -14.02
C ASN A 81 3.06 -18.00 -13.55
N PRO A 82 3.42 -19.11 -14.23
CA PRO A 82 2.87 -20.45 -13.94
C PRO A 82 3.27 -20.99 -12.56
N ASN A 83 4.31 -20.43 -11.93
CA ASN A 83 4.81 -20.88 -10.63
C ASN A 83 4.23 -20.07 -9.46
N CYS A 84 3.40 -19.08 -9.72
CA CYS A 84 2.81 -18.27 -8.67
C CYS A 84 1.74 -19.07 -7.89
N PRO A 85 1.82 -19.09 -6.55
CA PRO A 85 0.88 -19.85 -5.71
C PRO A 85 -0.55 -19.29 -5.74
N TRP A 86 -0.76 -18.09 -6.29
CA TRP A 86 -2.03 -17.37 -6.33
C TRP A 86 -2.66 -17.32 -7.72
N GLY A 87 -2.18 -18.14 -8.66
CA GLY A 87 -2.54 -18.04 -10.08
C GLY A 87 -1.62 -17.11 -10.86
N GLY A 88 -1.98 -16.71 -12.08
CA GLY A 88 -1.11 -15.89 -12.95
C GLY A 88 -0.82 -16.50 -14.31
N LEU A 89 -1.59 -17.52 -14.70
CA LEU A 89 -1.65 -17.92 -16.10
C LEU A 89 -2.41 -16.84 -16.88
N HIS A 90 -1.75 -16.30 -17.91
CA HIS A 90 -2.31 -15.33 -18.83
C HIS A 90 -2.00 -15.81 -20.24
N THR A 91 -3.01 -15.83 -21.09
CA THR A 91 -2.86 -16.07 -22.53
C THR A 91 -2.19 -14.88 -23.21
N ASP A 92 -1.65 -15.08 -24.41
CA ASP A 92 -1.07 -13.97 -25.20
C ASP A 92 -2.10 -12.87 -25.49
N GLU A 93 -3.37 -13.23 -25.65
CA GLU A 93 -4.48 -12.28 -25.84
C GLU A 93 -4.74 -11.45 -24.58
N GLU A 94 -4.80 -12.09 -23.41
CA GLU A 94 -4.96 -11.41 -22.12
C GLU A 94 -3.78 -10.47 -21.84
N ILE A 95 -2.55 -10.91 -22.11
CA ILE A 95 -1.35 -10.08 -21.99
C ILE A 95 -1.43 -8.85 -22.91
N ALA A 96 -1.88 -9.02 -24.15
CA ALA A 96 -2.06 -7.90 -25.09
C ALA A 96 -3.13 -6.91 -24.59
N ILE A 97 -4.23 -7.39 -24.02
CA ILE A 97 -5.28 -6.57 -23.41
C ILE A 97 -4.75 -5.82 -22.19
N ASN A 98 -4.00 -6.52 -21.31
CA ASN A 98 -3.45 -5.94 -20.08
C ASN A 98 -2.49 -4.79 -20.40
N LYS A 99 -1.65 -4.92 -21.43
CA LYS A 99 -0.77 -3.83 -21.90
C LYS A 99 -1.56 -2.56 -22.21
N VAL A 100 -2.66 -2.67 -22.95
CA VAL A 100 -3.49 -1.50 -23.27
C VAL A 100 -4.13 -0.93 -22.00
N LYS A 101 -4.76 -1.79 -21.19
CA LYS A 101 -5.44 -1.38 -19.95
C LYS A 101 -4.50 -0.75 -18.94
N ASN A 102 -3.25 -1.18 -18.85
CA ASN A 102 -2.26 -0.61 -17.95
C ASN A 102 -1.98 0.86 -18.29
N TYR A 103 -1.85 1.20 -19.57
CA TYR A 103 -1.71 2.59 -20.00
C TYR A 103 -3.00 3.41 -19.81
N GLU A 104 -4.17 2.81 -20.02
CA GLU A 104 -5.47 3.46 -19.71
C GLU A 104 -5.61 3.77 -18.22
N GLN A 105 -5.17 2.87 -17.33
CA GLN A 105 -5.12 3.09 -15.89
C GLN A 105 -4.18 4.25 -15.53
N LEU A 106 -2.99 4.32 -16.14
CA LEU A 106 -2.05 5.42 -15.93
C LEU A 106 -2.62 6.77 -16.41
N ASP A 107 -3.39 6.77 -17.50
CA ASP A 107 -4.07 7.97 -17.98
C ASP A 107 -5.17 8.43 -17.03
N LEU A 108 -5.96 7.49 -16.49
CA LEU A 108 -6.94 7.80 -15.46
C LEU A 108 -6.29 8.35 -14.18
N LEU A 109 -5.20 7.71 -13.72
CA LEU A 109 -4.42 8.19 -12.59
C LEU A 109 -3.88 9.61 -12.85
N ALA A 110 -3.30 9.88 -14.01
CA ALA A 110 -2.79 11.20 -14.37
C ALA A 110 -3.90 12.27 -14.35
N ASN A 111 -5.10 11.94 -14.85
CA ASN A 111 -6.24 12.85 -14.80
C ASN A 111 -6.66 13.19 -13.36
N LEU A 112 -6.69 12.20 -12.46
CA LEU A 112 -7.01 12.43 -11.04
C LEU A 112 -5.94 13.27 -10.35
N VAL A 113 -4.67 12.93 -10.55
CA VAL A 113 -3.52 13.66 -10.00
C VAL A 113 -3.58 15.14 -10.39
N ASN A 114 -3.81 15.42 -11.68
CA ASN A 114 -3.87 16.79 -12.20
C ASN A 114 -5.13 17.54 -11.79
N ARG A 115 -6.24 16.85 -11.50
CA ARG A 115 -7.48 17.45 -10.98
C ARG A 115 -7.34 17.87 -9.52
N TYR A 116 -6.58 17.12 -8.72
CA TYR A 116 -6.44 17.32 -7.28
C TYR A 116 -4.99 17.64 -6.86
N PRO A 117 -4.32 18.64 -7.47
CA PRO A 117 -2.88 18.87 -7.27
C PRO A 117 -2.51 19.29 -5.85
N ASN A 118 -3.48 19.82 -5.09
CA ASN A 118 -3.30 20.20 -3.70
C ASN A 118 -3.57 19.06 -2.72
N ILE A 119 -4.13 17.94 -3.16
CA ILE A 119 -4.49 16.80 -2.29
C ILE A 119 -3.57 15.62 -2.56
N VAL A 120 -3.22 15.36 -3.82
CA VAL A 120 -2.36 14.22 -4.17
C VAL A 120 -0.91 14.50 -3.76
N LEU A 121 -0.38 13.63 -2.91
CA LEU A 121 0.99 13.66 -2.39
C LEU A 121 1.98 13.10 -3.41
N ALA A 122 1.64 11.96 -4.00
CA ALA A 122 2.47 11.18 -4.90
C ALA A 122 1.62 10.16 -5.66
N ALA A 123 2.17 9.62 -6.75
CA ALA A 123 1.54 8.58 -7.56
C ALA A 123 2.41 7.32 -7.62
N SER A 124 1.81 6.13 -7.64
CA SER A 124 2.51 4.85 -7.87
C SER A 124 2.06 4.19 -9.16
N VAL A 125 2.99 3.63 -9.93
CA VAL A 125 2.70 2.92 -11.19
C VAL A 125 2.43 1.42 -11.01
N GLY A 126 2.41 0.94 -9.78
CA GLY A 126 2.16 -0.48 -9.49
C GLY A 126 2.36 -0.83 -8.02
N ASN A 127 1.88 -2.03 -7.68
CA ASN A 127 2.03 -2.65 -6.38
C ASN A 127 2.56 -4.07 -6.56
N GLU A 128 3.78 -4.34 -6.10
CA GLU A 128 4.41 -5.67 -5.99
C GLU A 128 4.47 -6.51 -7.27
N CYS A 129 4.19 -5.90 -8.41
CA CYS A 129 4.02 -6.61 -9.68
C CYS A 129 5.33 -7.09 -10.31
N THR A 130 6.48 -6.90 -9.65
CA THR A 130 7.75 -7.53 -10.05
C THR A 130 8.11 -8.75 -9.20
N SER A 131 7.35 -9.02 -8.15
CA SER A 131 7.55 -10.16 -7.27
C SER A 131 7.21 -11.48 -7.97
N ASP A 132 8.06 -12.50 -7.81
CA ASP A 132 7.86 -13.82 -8.42
C ASP A 132 6.66 -14.59 -7.86
N TRP A 133 6.14 -14.17 -6.71
CA TRP A 133 4.91 -14.66 -6.13
C TRP A 133 3.67 -13.84 -6.54
N HIS A 134 3.79 -12.79 -7.36
CA HIS A 134 2.64 -12.00 -7.81
C HIS A 134 1.98 -12.60 -9.06
N HIS A 135 0.65 -12.64 -9.09
CA HIS A 135 -0.12 -13.20 -10.20
C HIS A 135 -0.17 -12.27 -11.43
N ASN A 136 -0.08 -10.95 -11.21
CA ASN A 136 0.08 -9.95 -12.26
C ASN A 136 1.56 -9.58 -12.41
N LEU A 137 2.36 -10.49 -12.96
CA LEU A 137 3.79 -10.29 -13.12
C LEU A 137 4.11 -9.34 -14.28
N ILE A 138 5.02 -8.40 -14.06
CA ILE A 138 5.49 -7.40 -15.02
C ILE A 138 7.02 -7.31 -14.96
N ALA A 139 7.66 -7.18 -16.12
CA ALA A 139 9.11 -6.99 -16.18
C ALA A 139 9.51 -5.65 -15.53
N PRO A 140 10.64 -5.58 -14.79
CA PRO A 140 11.12 -4.33 -14.23
C PRO A 140 11.33 -3.21 -15.27
N SER A 141 11.76 -3.55 -16.48
CA SER A 141 11.90 -2.59 -17.58
C SER A 141 10.56 -2.00 -18.03
N THR A 142 9.48 -2.78 -17.98
CA THR A 142 8.13 -2.32 -18.29
C THR A 142 7.61 -1.39 -17.19
N VAL A 143 7.82 -1.75 -15.92
CA VAL A 143 7.49 -0.85 -14.79
C VAL A 143 8.25 0.49 -14.93
N ALA A 144 9.55 0.45 -15.26
CA ALA A 144 10.33 1.66 -15.53
C ALA A 144 9.76 2.49 -16.70
N ALA A 145 9.22 1.84 -17.74
CA ALA A 145 8.53 2.53 -18.84
C ALA A 145 7.20 3.16 -18.39
N HIS A 146 6.44 2.50 -17.51
CA HIS A 146 5.24 3.07 -16.89
C HIS A 146 5.57 4.31 -16.05
N VAL A 147 6.66 4.28 -15.28
CA VAL A 147 7.16 5.46 -14.52
C VAL A 147 7.44 6.62 -15.47
N LYS A 148 8.21 6.41 -16.55
CA LYS A 148 8.49 7.45 -17.55
C LYS A 148 7.21 8.01 -18.16
N TYR A 149 6.28 7.13 -18.52
CA TYR A 149 5.02 7.51 -19.13
C TYR A 149 4.20 8.39 -18.19
N LEU A 150 3.99 7.97 -16.94
CA LEU A 150 3.22 8.76 -15.98
C LEU A 150 3.90 10.10 -15.67
N LYS A 151 5.22 10.13 -15.47
CA LYS A 151 5.99 11.37 -15.24
C LYS A 151 5.90 12.36 -16.40
N SER A 152 5.60 11.91 -17.62
CA SER A 152 5.38 12.83 -18.75
C SER A 152 4.04 13.57 -18.66
N LYS A 153 3.14 13.15 -17.77
CA LYS A 153 1.75 13.63 -17.65
C LYS A 153 1.42 14.30 -16.32
N VAL A 154 2.25 14.13 -15.30
CA VAL A 154 2.00 14.65 -13.93
C VAL A 154 3.20 15.42 -13.40
N SER A 155 2.94 16.31 -12.45
CA SER A 155 3.98 17.08 -11.74
C SER A 155 4.27 16.59 -10.32
N CYS A 156 3.41 15.71 -9.77
CA CYS A 156 3.67 15.11 -8.46
C CYS A 156 4.78 14.04 -8.55
N PRO A 157 5.44 13.71 -7.43
CA PRO A 157 6.41 12.62 -7.38
C PRO A 157 5.78 11.28 -7.76
N VAL A 158 6.50 10.49 -8.58
CA VAL A 158 6.10 9.16 -9.05
C VAL A 158 7.03 8.09 -8.48
N THR A 159 6.45 6.97 -8.04
CA THR A 159 7.17 5.79 -7.53
C THR A 159 6.57 4.48 -8.05
N PHE A 160 7.11 3.38 -7.53
CA PHE A 160 6.60 2.01 -7.64
C PHE A 160 6.65 1.38 -6.24
N CYS A 161 5.59 0.71 -5.81
CA CYS A 161 5.49 0.15 -4.46
C CYS A 161 5.83 -1.35 -4.51
N GLU A 162 6.82 -1.80 -3.73
CA GLU A 162 7.33 -3.17 -3.83
C GLU A 162 7.99 -3.64 -2.51
N GLY A 163 8.05 -4.94 -2.28
CA GLY A 163 8.74 -5.52 -1.13
C GLY A 163 10.21 -5.12 -1.06
N SER A 164 10.71 -4.86 0.15
CA SER A 164 12.11 -4.47 0.42
C SER A 164 13.14 -5.38 -0.27
N VAL A 165 12.89 -6.69 -0.28
CA VAL A 165 13.75 -7.70 -0.92
C VAL A 165 13.68 -7.63 -2.45
N TYR A 166 12.50 -7.36 -3.02
CA TYR A 166 12.31 -7.28 -4.47
C TYR A 166 12.84 -5.97 -5.04
N TRP A 167 12.86 -4.89 -4.27
CA TRP A 167 13.64 -3.71 -4.63
C TRP A 167 15.13 -4.01 -4.81
N LEU A 168 15.73 -4.84 -3.96
CA LEU A 168 17.13 -5.25 -4.11
C LEU A 168 17.34 -6.21 -5.29
N LYS A 169 16.37 -7.10 -5.54
CA LYS A 169 16.45 -8.12 -6.61
C LYS A 169 16.20 -7.55 -8.01
N ASN A 170 15.17 -6.73 -8.14
CA ASN A 170 14.57 -6.34 -9.41
C ASN A 170 14.55 -4.81 -9.63
N GLY A 171 14.82 -4.01 -8.60
CA GLY A 171 14.54 -2.58 -8.62
C GLY A 171 15.53 -1.68 -9.36
N LYS A 172 16.72 -2.17 -9.76
CA LYS A 172 17.80 -1.33 -10.32
C LYS A 172 17.40 -0.46 -11.50
N ASP A 173 16.62 -1.01 -12.43
CA ASP A 173 16.18 -0.24 -13.61
C ASP A 173 15.03 0.72 -13.29
N ILE A 174 14.16 0.33 -12.35
CA ILE A 174 13.03 1.16 -11.90
C ILE A 174 13.55 2.36 -11.08
N ALA A 175 14.56 2.14 -10.22
CA ALA A 175 15.17 3.13 -9.35
C ALA A 175 15.73 4.35 -10.11
N LYS A 176 16.16 4.15 -11.36
CA LYS A 176 16.65 5.23 -12.23
C LYS A 176 15.54 6.24 -12.59
N GLU A 177 14.30 5.78 -12.66
CA GLU A 177 13.18 6.54 -13.20
C GLU A 177 12.27 7.16 -12.12
N VAL A 178 12.09 6.46 -10.99
CA VAL A 178 11.25 6.92 -9.88
C VAL A 178 11.87 8.10 -9.13
N ASP A 179 11.02 8.91 -8.51
CA ASP A 179 11.46 10.07 -7.71
C ASP A 179 11.93 9.68 -6.30
N PHE A 180 11.43 8.55 -5.77
CA PHE A 180 11.81 7.97 -4.48
C PHE A 180 11.56 6.46 -4.48
N ILE A 181 12.21 5.74 -3.56
CA ILE A 181 12.04 4.29 -3.36
C ILE A 181 10.96 4.05 -2.32
N SER A 182 10.06 3.11 -2.62
CA SER A 182 8.87 2.83 -1.82
C SER A 182 8.81 1.35 -1.47
N ILE A 183 9.24 1.02 -0.24
CA ILE A 183 9.42 -0.37 0.19
C ILE A 183 8.25 -0.87 1.04
N HIS A 184 7.99 -2.17 1.01
CA HIS A 184 7.13 -2.87 1.96
C HIS A 184 7.94 -3.73 2.91
N SER A 185 7.50 -3.84 4.17
CA SER A 185 8.08 -4.74 5.16
C SER A 185 7.02 -5.46 5.98
N TYR A 186 7.04 -6.78 5.95
CA TYR A 186 6.12 -7.63 6.70
C TYR A 186 6.84 -8.81 7.39
N PRO A 187 7.48 -8.57 8.54
CA PRO A 187 8.22 -9.62 9.26
C PRO A 187 7.33 -10.82 9.64
N LEU A 188 6.05 -10.60 9.97
CA LEU A 188 5.10 -11.66 10.29
C LEU A 188 4.84 -12.62 9.11
N TRP A 189 4.74 -12.08 7.87
CA TRP A 189 4.55 -12.88 6.65
C TRP A 189 5.70 -13.87 6.44
N ILE A 190 6.93 -13.43 6.69
CA ILE A 190 8.14 -14.24 6.55
C ILE A 190 8.53 -14.96 7.86
N LYS A 191 7.61 -15.02 8.83
CA LYS A 191 7.74 -15.77 10.10
C LYS A 191 8.94 -15.35 10.96
N VAL A 192 9.32 -14.08 10.90
CA VAL A 192 10.27 -13.49 11.85
C VAL A 192 9.59 -13.39 13.22
N PRO A 193 10.20 -13.91 14.30
CA PRO A 193 9.66 -13.79 15.65
C PRO A 193 9.48 -12.33 16.08
N LEU A 194 8.45 -12.05 16.88
CA LEU A 194 8.10 -10.68 17.32
C LEU A 194 9.30 -9.90 17.88
N ASP A 195 10.13 -10.52 18.72
CA ASP A 195 11.29 -9.87 19.36
C ASP A 195 12.39 -9.42 18.37
N HIS A 196 12.40 -9.96 17.15
CA HIS A 196 13.33 -9.59 16.08
C HIS A 196 12.68 -8.78 14.95
N ALA A 197 11.37 -8.53 15.02
CA ALA A 197 10.62 -7.92 13.94
C ALA A 197 11.04 -6.46 13.67
N LEU A 198 11.32 -5.67 14.72
CA LEU A 198 11.84 -4.31 14.56
C LEU A 198 13.19 -4.31 13.85
N GLU A 199 14.11 -5.17 14.27
CA GLU A 199 15.45 -5.28 13.68
C GLU A 199 15.38 -5.67 12.20
N ALA A 200 14.46 -6.57 11.84
CA ALA A 200 14.22 -6.93 10.45
C ALA A 200 13.73 -5.73 9.62
N THR A 201 12.75 -4.96 10.12
CA THR A 201 12.24 -3.78 9.42
C THR A 201 13.30 -2.67 9.28
N ILE A 202 14.14 -2.45 10.29
CA ILE A 202 15.28 -1.53 10.18
C ILE A 202 16.29 -2.04 9.15
N SER A 203 16.59 -3.34 9.16
CA SER A 203 17.50 -3.94 8.18
C SER A 203 17.00 -3.77 6.74
N ASP A 204 15.70 -3.85 6.51
CA ASP A 204 15.09 -3.65 5.19
C ASP A 204 15.31 -2.22 4.69
N TYR A 205 15.18 -1.23 5.59
CA TYR A 205 15.52 0.17 5.29
C TYR A 205 17.01 0.32 4.98
N ASP A 206 17.89 -0.15 5.87
CA ASP A 206 19.34 0.06 5.77
C ASP A 206 19.92 -0.56 4.49
N LYS A 207 19.49 -1.77 4.12
CA LYS A 207 19.93 -2.44 2.89
C LYS A 207 19.49 -1.68 1.64
N ASN A 208 18.23 -1.25 1.59
CA ASN A 208 17.74 -0.47 0.46
C ASN A 208 18.41 0.92 0.41
N LYS A 209 18.70 1.53 1.56
CA LYS A 209 19.39 2.82 1.62
C LYS A 209 20.84 2.72 1.16
N LEU A 210 21.49 1.58 1.45
CA LEU A 210 22.82 1.28 0.95
C LEU A 210 22.83 1.08 -0.57
N GLU A 211 21.84 0.38 -1.13
CA GLU A 211 21.73 0.16 -2.59
C GLU A 211 21.35 1.43 -3.35
N TYR A 212 20.48 2.27 -2.77
CA TYR A 212 19.94 3.49 -3.39
C TYR A 212 20.28 4.74 -2.56
N PRO A 213 21.57 5.10 -2.40
CA PRO A 213 22.00 6.15 -1.48
C PRO A 213 21.44 7.54 -1.82
N ASP A 214 21.25 7.82 -3.12
CA ASP A 214 20.79 9.12 -3.61
C ASP A 214 19.26 9.26 -3.65
N LYS A 215 18.52 8.21 -3.30
CA LYS A 215 17.06 8.24 -3.26
C LYS A 215 16.56 8.34 -1.83
N GLN A 216 15.46 9.07 -1.65
CA GLN A 216 14.68 8.96 -0.43
C GLN A 216 14.02 7.58 -0.40
N ILE A 217 13.98 6.97 0.79
CA ILE A 217 13.27 5.71 1.02
C ILE A 217 12.13 5.98 1.99
N ILE A 218 10.94 5.56 1.62
CA ILE A 218 9.76 5.53 2.49
C ILE A 218 9.20 4.11 2.53
N PHE A 219 8.40 3.80 3.55
CA PHE A 219 7.65 2.55 3.56
C PHE A 219 6.23 2.83 3.13
N THR A 220 5.78 2.25 2.01
CA THR A 220 4.37 2.36 1.60
C THR A 220 3.47 1.30 2.19
N GLU A 221 4.05 0.30 2.85
CA GLU A 221 3.35 -0.67 3.67
C GLU A 221 4.29 -1.19 4.75
N TYR A 222 3.78 -1.26 5.97
CA TYR A 222 4.29 -2.13 7.02
C TYR A 222 3.14 -2.45 7.98
N GLY A 223 3.09 -3.66 8.53
CA GLY A 223 1.98 -4.03 9.38
C GLY A 223 2.24 -5.25 10.24
N TRP A 224 1.26 -5.55 11.10
CA TRP A 224 1.19 -6.79 11.85
C TRP A 224 -0.27 -7.21 12.00
N ALA A 225 -0.63 -8.42 11.57
CA ALA A 225 -2.00 -8.91 11.63
C ALA A 225 -2.38 -9.35 13.06
N THR A 226 -3.64 -9.18 13.45
CA THR A 226 -4.15 -9.56 14.78
C THR A 226 -4.78 -10.95 14.83
N ASN A 227 -4.85 -11.64 13.70
CA ASN A 227 -5.23 -13.04 13.59
C ASN A 227 -4.65 -13.59 12.27
N ALA A 228 -4.37 -14.89 12.22
CA ALA A 228 -3.84 -15.55 11.04
C ALA A 228 -4.10 -17.06 11.07
N ASN A 229 -3.93 -17.69 9.91
CA ASN A 229 -3.83 -19.13 9.75
C ASN A 229 -2.36 -19.58 9.66
N GLU A 230 -2.13 -20.85 9.31
CA GLU A 230 -0.80 -21.48 9.22
C GLU A 230 0.17 -20.85 8.20
N LYS A 231 -0.32 -19.96 7.33
CA LYS A 231 0.53 -19.19 6.42
C LYS A 231 1.49 -18.26 7.18
N MET A 232 1.13 -17.81 8.38
CA MET A 232 1.97 -16.99 9.27
C MET A 232 2.25 -17.68 10.61
N ASN A 233 3.05 -17.04 11.47
CA ASN A 233 3.14 -17.46 12.86
C ASN A 233 1.87 -17.06 13.64
N LYS A 234 0.90 -17.98 13.70
CA LYS A 234 -0.39 -17.75 14.39
C LYS A 234 -0.24 -17.35 15.86
N ALA A 235 0.80 -17.84 16.56
CA ALA A 235 1.02 -17.51 17.96
C ALA A 235 1.34 -16.02 18.16
N ASP A 236 1.96 -15.39 17.16
CA ASP A 236 2.32 -13.97 17.23
C ASP A 236 1.27 -13.08 16.54
N ALA A 237 0.27 -13.63 15.86
CA ALA A 237 -0.80 -12.85 15.22
C ALA A 237 -1.89 -12.50 16.26
N THR A 238 -1.62 -11.51 17.10
CA THR A 238 -2.51 -11.05 18.19
C THR A 238 -2.54 -9.52 18.28
N GLU A 239 -3.57 -8.95 18.94
CA GLU A 239 -3.62 -7.50 19.20
C GLU A 239 -2.44 -7.01 20.08
N ASP A 240 -1.99 -7.81 21.05
CA ASP A 240 -0.85 -7.45 21.92
C ASP A 240 0.46 -7.38 21.10
N ALA A 241 0.68 -8.35 20.22
CA ALA A 241 1.84 -8.37 19.32
C ALA A 241 1.78 -7.24 18.28
N GLN A 242 0.59 -6.96 17.74
CA GLN A 242 0.39 -5.80 16.85
C GLN A 242 0.72 -4.50 17.58
N ASP A 243 0.24 -4.29 18.82
CA ASP A 243 0.61 -3.11 19.62
C ASP A 243 2.12 -3.01 19.81
N GLN A 244 2.77 -4.09 20.26
CA GLN A 244 4.21 -4.10 20.50
C GLN A 244 5.00 -3.73 19.24
N TYR A 245 4.75 -4.40 18.12
CA TYR A 245 5.48 -4.17 16.88
C TYR A 245 5.23 -2.76 16.31
N LEU A 246 3.96 -2.35 16.19
CA LEU A 246 3.62 -1.04 15.61
C LEU A 246 4.11 0.11 16.49
N THR A 247 4.04 -0.01 17.81
CA THR A 247 4.66 0.93 18.77
C THR A 247 6.13 1.15 18.44
N GLN A 248 6.91 0.06 18.37
CA GLN A 248 8.35 0.12 18.16
C GLN A 248 8.73 0.73 16.81
N VAL A 249 8.05 0.31 15.73
CA VAL A 249 8.32 0.81 14.38
C VAL A 249 7.88 2.28 14.24
N PHE A 250 6.75 2.65 14.84
CA PHE A 250 6.25 4.03 14.81
C PHE A 250 7.20 4.99 15.56
N ASP A 251 7.66 4.62 16.75
CA ASP A 251 8.64 5.42 17.51
C ASP A 251 9.96 5.57 16.73
N TRP A 252 10.44 4.49 16.08
CA TRP A 252 11.62 4.53 15.23
C TRP A 252 11.42 5.44 14.00
N SER A 253 10.28 5.33 13.32
CA SER A 253 9.88 6.16 12.18
C SER A 253 9.90 7.65 12.56
N GLN A 254 9.28 8.02 13.69
CA GLN A 254 9.26 9.38 14.18
C GLN A 254 10.65 9.91 14.51
N LYS A 255 11.46 9.12 15.23
CA LYS A 255 12.83 9.52 15.60
C LYS A 255 13.71 9.78 14.38
N ASN A 256 13.55 8.99 13.33
CA ASN A 256 14.38 9.07 12.11
C ASN A 256 13.75 9.89 10.99
N GLN A 257 12.54 10.44 11.20
CA GLN A 257 11.80 11.24 10.20
C GLN A 257 11.57 10.47 8.88
N ILE A 258 11.23 9.19 8.98
CA ILE A 258 10.94 8.32 7.83
C ILE A 258 9.44 8.12 7.73
N THR A 259 8.81 8.56 6.64
CA THR A 259 7.38 8.33 6.40
C THR A 259 7.13 6.84 6.19
N MET A 260 6.21 6.28 6.97
CA MET A 260 5.82 4.87 6.90
C MET A 260 4.30 4.75 6.96
N PHE A 261 3.70 4.11 5.95
CA PHE A 261 2.26 3.87 5.88
C PHE A 261 1.92 2.55 6.59
N VAL A 262 1.24 2.65 7.75
CA VAL A 262 0.76 1.48 8.47
C VAL A 262 -0.29 0.76 7.60
N PHE A 263 -0.10 -0.53 7.39
CA PHE A 263 -1.08 -1.43 6.77
C PHE A 263 -1.83 -2.18 7.90
N GLU A 264 -3.08 -1.82 8.20
CA GLU A 264 -3.89 -0.78 7.55
C GLU A 264 -4.88 -0.07 8.47
N ALA A 265 -5.65 0.91 7.95
CA ALA A 265 -6.60 1.69 8.75
C ALA A 265 -7.68 0.82 9.40
N PHE A 266 -8.31 -0.08 8.63
CA PHE A 266 -9.47 -0.87 9.05
C PHE A 266 -9.31 -2.34 8.64
N ASP A 267 -9.83 -3.25 9.44
CA ASP A 267 -10.00 -4.65 9.01
C ASP A 267 -10.93 -4.74 7.80
N GLU A 268 -10.49 -5.46 6.76
CA GLU A 268 -11.19 -5.58 5.49
C GLU A 268 -11.67 -7.02 5.23
N PRO A 269 -12.94 -7.35 5.55
CA PRO A 269 -13.43 -8.74 5.50
C PRO A 269 -13.52 -9.32 4.08
N TRP A 270 -13.48 -8.48 3.04
CA TRP A 270 -13.54 -8.93 1.65
C TRP A 270 -12.21 -9.53 1.16
N LYS A 271 -11.09 -9.29 1.86
CA LYS A 271 -9.78 -9.78 1.43
C LYS A 271 -9.60 -11.28 1.70
N GLY A 272 -8.88 -11.93 0.79
CA GLY A 272 -8.63 -13.37 0.83
C GLY A 272 -9.85 -14.17 0.37
N SER A 273 -9.99 -15.39 0.90
CA SER A 273 -11.10 -16.31 0.66
C SER A 273 -12.22 -16.16 1.68
N ASP A 274 -13.25 -17.01 1.65
CA ASP A 274 -14.32 -17.03 2.65
C ASP A 274 -13.87 -17.54 4.03
N ILE A 275 -12.59 -17.95 4.19
CA ILE A 275 -12.06 -18.43 5.47
C ILE A 275 -11.88 -17.25 6.45
N PRO A 276 -12.55 -17.28 7.63
CA PRO A 276 -12.54 -16.14 8.55
C PRO A 276 -11.17 -15.83 9.17
N ASP A 277 -10.36 -16.86 9.44
CA ASP A 277 -9.05 -16.73 10.11
C ASP A 277 -7.90 -16.38 9.15
N GLU A 278 -8.18 -16.09 7.88
CA GLU A 278 -7.14 -15.67 6.96
C GLU A 278 -6.58 -14.29 7.32
N PRO A 279 -5.24 -14.13 7.31
CA PRO A 279 -4.59 -12.95 7.85
C PRO A 279 -4.98 -11.64 7.16
N GLU A 280 -5.32 -11.70 5.87
CA GLU A 280 -5.65 -10.53 5.06
C GLU A 280 -6.81 -9.69 5.62
N LYS A 281 -7.68 -10.28 6.45
CA LYS A 281 -8.83 -9.60 7.03
C LYS A 281 -8.51 -8.84 8.33
N HIS A 282 -7.31 -9.00 8.89
CA HIS A 282 -7.01 -8.66 10.29
C HIS A 282 -5.83 -7.71 10.49
N TRP A 283 -5.48 -6.91 9.46
CA TRP A 283 -4.37 -5.95 9.52
C TRP A 283 -4.74 -4.59 10.12
N GLY A 284 -6.04 -4.30 10.26
CA GLY A 284 -6.52 -3.01 10.70
C GLY A 284 -6.00 -2.62 12.09
N ILE A 285 -5.62 -1.35 12.26
CA ILE A 285 -5.45 -0.72 13.58
C ILE A 285 -6.80 -0.37 14.23
N MET A 286 -7.87 -0.47 13.46
CA MET A 286 -9.27 -0.44 13.87
C MET A 286 -10.00 -1.63 13.23
N ASP A 287 -11.06 -2.12 13.87
CA ASP A 287 -11.89 -3.19 13.29
C ASP A 287 -12.79 -2.67 12.15
N VAL A 288 -13.52 -3.58 11.48
CA VAL A 288 -14.44 -3.26 10.38
C VAL A 288 -15.55 -2.27 10.80
N LYS A 289 -15.87 -2.17 12.10
CA LYS A 289 -16.84 -1.23 12.67
C LYS A 289 -16.20 0.08 13.13
N ARG A 290 -14.94 0.33 12.73
CA ARG A 290 -14.14 1.52 13.08
C ARG A 290 -13.85 1.62 14.58
N LYS A 291 -13.92 0.51 15.32
CA LYS A 291 -13.57 0.47 16.73
C LYS A 291 -12.04 0.33 16.85
N PRO A 292 -11.37 1.20 17.63
CA PRO A 292 -9.92 1.11 17.87
C PRO A 292 -9.46 -0.23 18.43
N LYS A 293 -8.38 -0.79 17.86
CA LYS A 293 -7.55 -1.83 18.46
C LYS A 293 -6.50 -1.23 19.39
N GLN A 294 -5.75 -2.08 20.10
CA GLN A 294 -4.84 -1.64 21.17
C GLN A 294 -3.84 -0.55 20.75
N PHE A 295 -3.13 -0.74 19.63
CA PHE A 295 -2.19 0.25 19.11
C PHE A 295 -2.84 1.63 18.92
N PHE A 296 -4.00 1.66 18.26
CA PHE A 296 -4.68 2.92 18.00
C PHE A 296 -5.13 3.62 19.30
N LYS A 297 -5.71 2.88 20.25
CA LYS A 297 -6.13 3.44 21.55
C LYS A 297 -4.99 4.09 22.33
N LYS A 298 -3.78 3.56 22.19
CA LYS A 298 -2.59 3.99 22.92
C LYS A 298 -1.94 5.23 22.30
N TYR A 299 -1.83 5.25 20.97
CA TYR A 299 -1.07 6.27 20.23
C TYR A 299 -1.93 7.43 19.70
N PHE A 300 -3.21 7.19 19.48
CA PHE A 300 -4.11 8.12 18.82
C PHE A 300 -5.29 8.44 19.75
N LYS A 301 -5.68 9.72 19.80
CA LYS A 301 -6.76 10.23 20.66
C LYS A 301 -7.89 10.81 19.82
#